data_AF-A0A8X8XT05-F1
#
_entry.id   AF-A0A8X8XT05-F1
#
_cell.length_a   1.000
_cell.length_b   1.000
_cell.length_c   1.000
_cell.angle_alpha   90.00
_cell.angle_beta   90.00
_cell.angle_gamma   90.00
#
_symmetry.space_group_name_H-M   'P 1'
#
loop_
_entity.id
_entity.type
_entity.pdbx_description
1 polymer ?
#
loop_
_entity_poly.entity_id
_entity_poly.type
_entity_poly.pdbx_seq_one_letter_code
_entity_poly.pdbx_strand_id
1 'polypeptide(L)'
;MSVTAGVSDTVIAVRDKLRGKIGQTKVKRYWPGKAPEWADDHDEGGDIRMARSAALEKAFPSNDASNAARKDDPRLRRLAQSRIDNRDEYETDSEEETTGIAMVKPVFVPKSERDTIAERERLEEEERALEEEAKRRIEERKRETKEIVVEKIKEDLEVQRNMELDANIADVDTDDDVNEAEEYEAWKAREIARIKRDREDRDAMLKEKEEIERVRNMTEEERREWERKNPKPTSQSKQKWRFMQKYYHKGAFFQSNADDHAGTAGAHSIYTRDFSDPTGEDKMDKTILPKVMQVKHFGRSGRTKWTHLVNEDTTDWNTPWTYNDPLRAKYNQKMAGMNAPIEKPKGSKKMKDWETK
;
A
#
# COMPACT_ATOMS: atom_id res chain seq x y z
N MET A 1 -9.86 90.81 23.91
CA MET A 1 -9.23 90.34 22.66
C MET A 1 -7.90 89.72 23.10
N SER A 2 -7.56 88.45 22.95
CA SER A 2 -7.91 87.45 21.93
C SER A 2 -7.57 86.04 22.44
N VAL A 3 -8.54 85.12 22.24
CA VAL A 3 -8.48 83.67 22.02
C VAL A 3 -7.43 82.82 22.77
N THR A 4 -7.89 82.13 23.81
CA THR A 4 -7.25 80.94 24.39
C THR A 4 -7.48 79.72 23.47
N ALA A 5 -6.43 79.21 22.84
CA ALA A 5 -6.48 77.91 22.16
C ALA A 5 -6.41 76.79 23.22
N GLY A 6 -7.56 76.35 23.71
CA GLY A 6 -7.67 75.15 24.53
C GLY A 6 -7.46 73.90 23.67
N VAL A 7 -6.27 73.30 23.77
CA VAL A 7 -6.12 71.89 23.38
C VAL A 7 -6.89 71.10 24.43
N SER A 8 -8.01 70.50 24.04
CA SER A 8 -8.84 69.71 24.94
C SER A 8 -8.02 68.57 25.56
N ASP A 9 -8.11 68.41 26.88
CA ASP A 9 -7.47 67.32 27.65
C ASP A 9 -7.79 65.93 27.09
N THR A 10 -8.86 65.81 26.30
CA THR A 10 -9.23 64.59 25.57
C THR A 10 -8.22 64.22 24.48
N VAL A 11 -7.63 65.18 23.77
CA VAL A 11 -6.63 64.91 22.71
C VAL A 11 -5.29 64.50 23.31
N ILE A 12 -4.92 65.06 24.47
CA ILE A 12 -3.73 64.67 25.24
C ILE A 12 -3.90 63.24 25.79
N ALA A 13 -5.08 62.92 26.35
CA ALA A 13 -5.40 61.59 26.85
C ALA A 13 -5.48 60.51 25.75
N VAL A 14 -5.86 60.86 24.52
CA VAL A 14 -5.84 59.94 23.36
C VAL A 14 -4.40 59.71 22.87
N ARG A 15 -3.54 60.75 22.89
CA ARG A 15 -2.13 60.65 22.48
C ARG A 15 -1.28 59.81 23.44
N ASP A 16 -1.59 59.83 24.74
CA ASP A 16 -0.94 58.96 25.74
C ASP A 16 -1.39 57.49 25.65
N LYS A 17 -2.62 57.22 25.17
CA LYS A 17 -3.10 55.85 24.92
C LYS A 17 -2.49 55.22 23.65
N LEU A 18 -2.02 56.04 22.71
CA LEU A 18 -1.40 55.61 21.45
C LEU A 18 0.15 55.55 21.51
N ARG A 19 0.79 56.10 22.55
CA ARG A 19 2.17 55.75 22.88
C ARG A 19 2.17 54.39 23.56
N GLY A 20 2.24 53.33 22.76
CA GLY A 20 2.46 51.97 23.24
C GLY A 20 3.56 51.98 24.29
N LYS A 21 3.21 51.60 25.51
CA LYS A 21 4.18 51.35 26.58
C LYS A 21 5.10 50.25 26.08
N ILE A 22 6.26 50.63 25.54
CA ILE A 22 7.39 49.73 25.38
C ILE A 22 7.82 49.40 26.81
N GLY A 23 7.12 48.43 27.42
CA GLY A 23 7.57 47.80 28.62
C GLY A 23 8.91 47.20 28.28
N GLN A 24 9.97 47.63 28.97
CA GLN A 24 11.24 46.93 28.87
C GLN A 24 11.04 45.51 29.40
N THR A 25 10.78 44.57 28.50
CA THR A 25 10.85 43.15 28.81
C THR A 25 12.31 42.84 29.09
N LYS A 26 12.65 42.65 30.38
CA LYS A 26 13.96 42.12 30.76
C LYS A 26 14.08 40.71 30.16
N VAL A 27 14.80 40.60 29.04
CA VAL A 27 15.18 39.31 28.47
C VAL A 27 16.16 38.65 29.44
N LYS A 28 15.66 37.71 30.26
CA LYS A 28 16.51 36.82 31.06
C LYS A 28 17.15 35.82 30.08
N ARG A 29 18.47 35.91 29.89
CA ARG A 29 19.23 35.02 29.02
C ARG A 29 19.14 33.59 29.56
N TYR A 30 18.80 32.63 28.69
CA TYR A 30 18.83 31.20 29.01
C TYR A 30 20.26 30.77 29.32
N TRP A 31 20.44 30.11 30.48
CA TRP A 31 21.66 29.40 30.80
C TRP A 31 21.46 27.92 30.43
N PRO A 32 22.35 27.34 29.59
CA PRO A 32 22.26 25.93 29.23
C PRO A 32 22.27 25.06 30.49
N GLY A 33 21.22 24.26 30.67
CA GLY A 33 21.11 23.29 31.77
C GLY A 33 20.27 23.71 32.98
N LYS A 34 19.71 24.93 33.02
CA LYS A 34 18.75 25.33 34.07
C LYS A 34 17.34 25.49 33.49
N ALA A 35 16.41 24.66 33.95
CA ALA A 35 15.02 24.69 33.51
C ALA A 35 14.34 26.01 33.95
N PRO A 36 13.54 26.66 33.10
CA PRO A 36 12.77 27.85 33.47
C PRO A 36 11.68 27.53 34.52
N GLU A 37 11.38 28.49 35.40
CA GLU A 37 10.39 28.35 36.51
C GLU A 37 8.95 27.98 36.09
N TRP A 38 8.58 28.11 34.82
CA TRP A 38 7.26 27.67 34.32
C TRP A 38 7.23 26.20 33.87
N ALA A 39 8.39 25.54 33.81
CA ALA A 39 8.48 24.11 33.65
C ALA A 39 8.25 23.48 35.04
N ASP A 40 6.98 23.40 35.42
CA ASP A 40 6.53 22.78 36.66
C ASP A 40 6.90 21.28 36.67
N ASP A 41 7.43 20.84 37.81
CA ASP A 41 8.01 19.53 38.05
C ASP A 41 6.92 18.44 38.09
N HIS A 42 6.92 17.53 37.11
CA HIS A 42 6.32 16.21 37.26
C HIS A 42 7.42 15.15 37.17
N ASP A 43 8.20 15.06 38.24
CA ASP A 43 9.21 14.02 38.44
C ASP A 43 8.54 12.73 38.95
N GLU A 44 8.11 11.89 37.99
CA GLU A 44 8.07 10.43 38.15
C GLU A 44 8.54 9.80 36.82
N GLY A 45 9.86 9.60 36.63
CA GLY A 45 10.34 9.02 35.37
C GLY A 45 11.84 8.80 35.19
N GLY A 46 12.60 8.56 36.27
CA GLY A 46 14.06 8.34 36.23
C GLY A 46 14.57 7.20 35.32
N ASP A 47 13.69 6.33 34.80
CA ASP A 47 14.09 5.11 34.09
C ASP A 47 14.11 5.21 32.54
N ILE A 48 13.59 6.30 31.95
CA ILE A 48 13.37 6.37 30.49
C ILE A 48 14.67 6.61 29.70
N ARG A 49 15.65 7.30 30.30
CA ARG A 49 16.89 7.67 29.59
C ARG A 49 17.84 6.49 29.40
N MET A 50 17.93 5.58 30.37
CA MET A 50 18.77 4.38 30.30
C MET A 50 18.19 3.30 29.39
N ALA A 51 16.86 3.21 29.28
CA ALA A 51 16.20 2.29 28.35
C ALA A 51 16.43 2.68 26.88
N ARG A 52 16.58 3.98 26.58
CA ARG A 52 16.75 4.48 25.22
C ARG A 52 18.16 4.24 24.66
N SER A 53 19.19 4.30 25.48
CA SER A 53 20.56 3.94 25.08
C SER A 53 20.73 2.43 24.88
N ALA A 54 20.15 1.62 25.76
CA ALA A 54 20.14 0.16 25.61
C ALA A 54 19.33 -0.31 24.39
N ALA A 55 18.22 0.38 24.06
CA ALA A 55 17.44 0.11 22.86
C ALA A 55 18.18 0.53 21.56
N LEU A 56 19.01 1.57 21.61
CA LEU A 56 19.78 2.05 20.46
C LEU A 56 20.93 1.10 20.12
N GLU A 57 21.67 0.57 21.10
CA GLU A 57 22.71 -0.43 20.85
C GLU A 57 22.14 -1.78 20.40
N LYS A 58 20.94 -2.14 20.85
CA LYS A 58 20.25 -3.35 20.41
C LYS A 58 19.68 -3.24 18.99
N ALA A 59 19.36 -2.02 18.56
CA ALA A 59 18.84 -1.75 17.21
C ALA A 59 19.95 -1.62 16.16
N PHE A 60 21.18 -1.23 16.56
CA PHE A 60 22.32 -1.06 15.66
C PHE A 60 23.60 -1.69 16.24
N PRO A 61 23.77 -3.03 16.15
CA PRO A 61 25.04 -3.66 16.52
C PRO A 61 26.16 -3.16 15.61
N SER A 62 27.15 -2.48 16.18
CA SER A 62 28.39 -2.11 15.48
C SER A 62 29.13 -3.39 15.07
N ASN A 63 29.17 -3.67 13.77
CA ASN A 63 29.81 -4.85 13.22
C ASN A 63 31.26 -4.54 12.84
N ASP A 64 32.13 -4.40 13.85
CA ASP A 64 33.57 -4.40 13.67
C ASP A 64 34.10 -5.80 14.05
N ALA A 65 33.90 -6.75 13.15
CA ALA A 65 34.43 -8.10 13.26
C ALA A 65 34.56 -8.75 11.87
N SER A 66 35.78 -8.66 11.37
CA SER A 66 36.34 -9.45 10.28
C SER A 66 36.33 -10.95 10.59
N ASN A 67 35.19 -11.63 10.39
CA ASN A 67 35.18 -13.08 10.14
C ASN A 67 33.85 -13.55 9.50
N ALA A 68 33.61 -13.16 8.25
CA ALA A 68 32.56 -13.77 7.44
C ALA A 68 33.08 -15.12 6.91
N ALA A 69 32.82 -16.18 7.69
CA ALA A 69 32.92 -17.55 7.21
C ALA A 69 32.21 -17.67 5.85
N ARG A 70 32.94 -18.24 4.88
CA ARG A 70 32.53 -18.54 3.51
C ARG A 70 31.12 -19.13 3.49
N LYS A 71 30.13 -18.27 3.26
CA LYS A 71 28.75 -18.68 2.99
C LYS A 71 28.64 -18.87 1.49
N ASP A 72 28.21 -20.05 1.08
CA ASP A 72 27.93 -20.38 -0.31
C ASP A 72 26.88 -19.41 -0.87
N ASP A 73 27.34 -18.36 -1.56
CA ASP A 73 26.44 -17.42 -2.20
C ASP A 73 25.67 -18.14 -3.33
N PRO A 74 24.33 -18.17 -3.29
CA PRO A 74 23.52 -18.84 -4.33
C PRO A 74 23.77 -18.28 -5.73
N ARG A 75 24.22 -17.02 -5.82
CA ARG A 75 24.62 -16.37 -7.08
C ARG A 75 25.91 -16.95 -7.63
N LEU A 76 26.91 -17.18 -6.78
CA LEU A 76 28.17 -17.83 -7.16
C LEU A 76 27.95 -19.29 -7.55
N ARG A 77 27.04 -20.00 -6.86
CA ARG A 77 26.64 -21.36 -7.26
C ARG A 77 25.98 -21.36 -8.64
N ARG A 78 25.07 -20.44 -8.93
CA ARG A 78 24.44 -20.33 -10.26
C ARG A 78 25.45 -19.99 -11.35
N LEU A 79 26.41 -19.11 -11.06
CA LEU A 79 27.47 -18.75 -12.00
C LEU A 79 28.45 -19.92 -12.24
N ALA A 80 28.74 -20.71 -11.20
CA ALA A 80 29.52 -21.94 -11.33
C ALA A 80 28.76 -22.99 -12.13
N GLN A 81 27.44 -23.13 -11.91
CA GLN A 81 26.58 -24.04 -12.66
C GLN A 81 26.52 -23.64 -14.14
N SER A 82 26.35 -22.34 -14.45
CA SER A 82 26.34 -21.86 -15.85
C SER A 82 27.70 -21.96 -16.51
N ARG A 83 28.80 -21.85 -15.75
CA ARG A 83 30.16 -22.04 -16.28
C ARG A 83 30.48 -23.50 -16.60
N ILE A 84 29.88 -24.44 -15.87
CA ILE A 84 29.99 -25.88 -16.14
C ILE A 84 29.12 -26.24 -17.35
N ASP A 85 27.88 -25.76 -17.39
CA ASP A 85 26.94 -26.01 -18.50
C ASP A 85 27.48 -25.45 -19.84
N ASN A 86 28.12 -24.27 -19.81
CA ASN A 86 28.74 -23.69 -21.00
C ASN A 86 30.10 -24.34 -21.36
N ARG A 87 30.73 -25.11 -20.46
CA ARG A 87 31.93 -25.90 -20.75
C ARG A 87 31.57 -27.19 -21.47
N ASP A 88 30.42 -27.79 -21.14
CA ASP A 88 29.96 -29.05 -21.71
C ASP A 88 29.29 -28.86 -23.10
N GLU A 89 28.86 -27.64 -23.47
CA GLU A 89 28.34 -27.33 -24.82
C GLU A 89 29.43 -27.11 -25.90
N TYR A 90 30.71 -27.07 -25.54
CA TYR A 90 31.83 -26.88 -26.47
C TYR A 90 32.83 -28.05 -26.48
N GLU A 91 32.39 -29.25 -26.10
CA GLU A 91 33.20 -30.47 -26.11
C GLU A 91 32.48 -31.61 -26.88
N THR A 92 31.95 -31.29 -28.07
CA THR A 92 31.54 -32.26 -29.11
C THR A 92 31.71 -31.61 -30.48
N ASP A 93 32.95 -31.42 -30.89
CA ASP A 93 33.37 -31.43 -32.30
C ASP A 93 34.91 -31.36 -32.38
N SER A 94 35.61 -32.43 -32.01
CA SER A 94 37.02 -32.67 -32.41
C SER A 94 37.54 -33.98 -31.81
N GLU A 95 36.97 -35.13 -32.20
CA GLU A 95 37.78 -36.33 -32.42
C GLU A 95 37.32 -36.98 -33.73
N GLU A 96 38.20 -36.89 -34.72
CA GLU A 96 38.25 -37.76 -35.89
C GLU A 96 38.53 -39.20 -35.40
N GLU A 97 37.53 -39.83 -34.78
CA GLU A 97 37.55 -41.24 -34.46
C GLU A 97 36.70 -41.96 -35.51
N THR A 98 37.39 -42.71 -36.36
CA THR A 98 36.81 -43.65 -37.31
C THR A 98 35.75 -44.51 -36.61
N THR A 99 34.48 -44.10 -36.68
CA THR A 99 33.34 -44.91 -36.27
C THR A 99 33.23 -46.04 -37.27
N GLY A 100 33.92 -47.14 -36.96
CA GLY A 100 33.83 -48.37 -37.71
C GLY A 100 32.37 -48.71 -37.91
N ILE A 101 31.96 -48.82 -39.16
CA ILE A 101 30.64 -49.31 -39.56
C ILE A 101 30.43 -50.64 -38.82
N ALA A 102 29.65 -50.61 -37.74
CA ALA A 102 29.28 -51.81 -37.00
C ALA A 102 28.45 -52.65 -37.96
N MET A 103 29.07 -53.67 -38.58
CA MET A 103 28.40 -54.57 -39.51
C MET A 103 27.24 -55.22 -38.77
N VAL A 104 26.02 -54.78 -39.08
CA VAL A 104 24.79 -55.37 -38.56
C VAL A 104 24.77 -56.82 -39.04
N LYS A 105 24.93 -57.77 -38.11
CA LYS A 105 24.79 -59.19 -38.40
C LYS A 105 23.36 -59.42 -38.92
N PRO A 106 23.18 -59.99 -40.13
CA PRO A 106 21.85 -60.31 -40.61
C PRO A 106 21.25 -61.39 -39.72
N VAL A 107 20.20 -61.04 -38.98
CA VAL A 107 19.35 -61.99 -38.25
C VAL A 107 18.22 -62.41 -39.19
N PHE A 108 17.97 -63.71 -39.27
CA PHE A 108 16.92 -64.25 -40.12
C PHE A 108 15.53 -63.87 -39.57
N VAL A 109 14.86 -62.93 -40.23
CA VAL A 109 13.49 -62.54 -39.92
C VAL A 109 12.51 -63.54 -40.57
N PRO A 110 11.63 -64.20 -39.79
CA PRO A 110 10.57 -65.08 -40.28
C PRO A 110 9.67 -64.39 -41.31
N LYS A 111 9.09 -65.15 -42.25
CA LYS A 111 8.30 -64.61 -43.36
C LYS A 111 7.09 -63.76 -42.95
N SER A 112 6.54 -63.97 -41.75
CA SER A 112 5.40 -63.23 -41.20
C SER A 112 5.74 -61.84 -40.66
N GLU A 113 7.02 -61.59 -40.37
CA GLU A 113 7.54 -60.31 -39.83
C GLU A 113 8.31 -59.50 -40.89
N ARG A 114 8.23 -59.93 -42.15
CA ARG A 114 8.75 -59.15 -43.27
C ARG A 114 7.67 -58.19 -43.71
N ASP A 115 7.80 -56.94 -43.29
CA ASP A 115 6.99 -55.85 -43.81
C ASP A 115 7.09 -55.83 -45.34
N THR A 116 5.96 -55.73 -46.00
CA THR A 116 5.94 -55.60 -47.45
C THR A 116 6.58 -54.27 -47.84
N ILE A 117 7.32 -54.24 -48.95
CA ILE A 117 8.08 -53.06 -49.39
C ILE A 117 7.20 -51.80 -49.44
N ALA A 118 5.90 -51.95 -49.73
CA ALA A 118 4.91 -50.87 -49.76
C ALA A 118 4.51 -50.32 -48.37
N GLU A 119 4.56 -51.12 -47.31
CA GLU A 119 4.24 -50.67 -45.95
C GLU A 119 5.43 -49.94 -45.30
N ARG A 120 6.64 -50.39 -45.62
CA ARG A 120 7.89 -49.70 -45.24
C ARG A 120 8.02 -48.33 -45.89
N GLU A 121 7.70 -48.23 -47.18
CA GLU A 121 7.74 -46.96 -47.91
C GLU A 121 6.70 -45.96 -47.36
N ARG A 122 5.51 -46.45 -46.99
CA ARG A 122 4.47 -45.62 -46.37
C ARG A 122 4.86 -45.11 -44.97
N LEU A 123 5.50 -45.95 -44.14
CA LEU A 123 6.01 -45.54 -42.84
C LEU A 123 7.18 -44.55 -42.96
N GLU A 124 8.06 -44.73 -43.95
CA GLU A 124 9.19 -43.83 -44.21
C GLU A 124 8.75 -42.48 -44.81
N GLU A 125 7.63 -42.45 -45.54
CA GLU A 125 6.97 -41.20 -45.96
C GLU A 125 6.29 -40.49 -44.79
N GLU A 126 5.64 -41.21 -43.88
CA GLU A 126 5.02 -40.65 -42.67
C GLU A 126 6.07 -40.11 -41.67
N GLU A 127 7.20 -40.82 -41.52
CA GLU A 127 8.33 -40.38 -40.70
C GLU A 127 9.01 -39.12 -41.29
N ARG A 128 9.21 -39.06 -42.61
CA ARG A 128 9.71 -37.85 -43.28
C ARG A 128 8.76 -36.67 -43.14
N ALA A 129 7.44 -36.89 -43.26
CA ALA A 129 6.44 -35.84 -43.05
C ALA A 129 6.48 -35.30 -41.60
N LEU A 130 6.60 -36.17 -40.60
CA LEU A 130 6.75 -35.76 -39.20
C LEU A 130 8.06 -35.01 -38.94
N GLU A 131 9.16 -35.43 -39.57
CA GLU A 131 10.46 -34.76 -39.45
C GLU A 131 10.43 -33.35 -40.09
N GLU A 132 9.76 -33.21 -41.25
CA GLU A 132 9.55 -31.92 -41.91
C GLU A 132 8.65 -30.99 -41.08
N GLU A 133 7.58 -31.50 -40.48
CA GLU A 133 6.73 -30.74 -39.55
C GLU A 133 7.49 -30.31 -38.29
N ALA A 134 8.34 -31.18 -37.74
CA ALA A 134 9.16 -30.86 -36.59
C ALA A 134 10.19 -29.76 -36.91
N LYS A 135 10.84 -29.85 -38.09
CA LYS A 135 11.75 -28.79 -38.59
C LYS A 135 11.02 -27.47 -38.76
N ARG A 136 9.82 -27.49 -39.37
CA ARG A 136 8.96 -26.30 -39.49
C ARG A 136 8.62 -25.68 -38.14
N ARG A 137 8.22 -26.48 -37.14
CA ARG A 137 7.91 -25.96 -35.79
C ARG A 137 9.13 -25.34 -35.11
N ILE A 138 10.32 -25.90 -35.31
CA ILE A 138 11.57 -25.33 -34.78
C ILE A 138 11.90 -24.02 -35.49
N GLU A 139 11.69 -23.92 -36.80
CA GLU A 139 11.88 -22.69 -37.57
C GLU A 139 10.87 -21.60 -37.19
N GLU A 140 9.60 -21.96 -36.98
CA GLU A 140 8.54 -21.07 -36.49
C GLU A 140 8.91 -20.52 -35.10
N ARG A 141 9.32 -21.38 -34.15
CA ARG A 141 9.83 -20.93 -32.84
C ARG A 141 11.05 -20.02 -32.96
N LYS A 142 12.00 -20.33 -33.83
CA LYS A 142 13.17 -19.47 -34.08
C LYS A 142 12.74 -18.11 -34.63
N ARG A 143 11.74 -18.06 -35.51
CA ARG A 143 11.19 -16.81 -36.05
C ARG A 143 10.49 -16.00 -34.97
N GLU A 144 9.60 -16.63 -34.19
CA GLU A 144 8.91 -16.00 -33.05
C GLU A 144 9.91 -15.43 -32.04
N THR A 145 10.96 -16.18 -31.69
CA THR A 145 11.99 -15.66 -30.76
C THR A 145 12.75 -14.46 -31.31
N LYS A 146 13.01 -14.43 -32.63
CA LYS A 146 13.68 -13.29 -33.28
C LYS A 146 12.76 -12.07 -33.33
N GLU A 147 11.48 -12.28 -33.60
CA GLU A 147 10.47 -11.22 -33.62
C GLU A 147 10.30 -10.57 -32.25
N ILE A 148 10.17 -11.37 -31.18
CA ILE A 148 10.10 -10.87 -29.80
C ILE A 148 11.35 -10.07 -29.42
N VAL A 149 12.54 -10.51 -29.85
CA VAL A 149 13.79 -9.79 -29.60
C VAL A 149 13.83 -8.47 -30.37
N VAL A 150 13.39 -8.46 -31.63
CA VAL A 150 13.32 -7.23 -32.44
C VAL A 150 12.31 -6.24 -31.85
N GLU A 151 11.15 -6.70 -31.39
CA GLU A 151 10.16 -5.86 -30.72
C GLU A 151 10.73 -5.23 -29.45
N LYS A 152 11.39 -6.02 -28.60
CA LYS A 152 12.05 -5.48 -27.40
C LYS A 152 13.17 -4.49 -27.72
N ILE A 153 13.96 -4.74 -28.75
CA ILE A 153 15.00 -3.79 -29.19
C ILE A 153 14.34 -2.49 -29.67
N LYS A 154 13.22 -2.56 -30.40
CA LYS A 154 12.47 -1.35 -30.81
C LYS A 154 11.90 -0.61 -29.61
N GLU A 155 11.29 -1.31 -28.66
CA GLU A 155 10.80 -0.70 -27.41
C GLU A 155 11.93 -0.04 -26.62
N ASP A 156 13.07 -0.72 -26.46
CA ASP A 156 14.24 -0.19 -25.77
C ASP A 156 14.83 1.04 -26.50
N LEU A 157 14.86 1.04 -27.83
CA LEU A 157 15.29 2.19 -28.63
C LEU A 157 14.30 3.36 -28.55
N GLU A 158 13.00 3.09 -28.52
CA GLU A 158 11.96 4.12 -28.34
C GLU A 158 12.07 4.76 -26.95
N VAL A 159 12.28 3.93 -25.92
CA VAL A 159 12.54 4.39 -24.55
C VAL A 159 13.83 5.20 -24.49
N GLN A 160 14.92 4.74 -25.13
CA GLN A 160 16.17 5.49 -25.20
C GLN A 160 16.01 6.81 -25.96
N ARG A 161 15.28 6.83 -27.08
CA ARG A 161 14.99 8.03 -27.85
C ARG A 161 14.17 9.02 -27.03
N ASN A 162 13.15 8.56 -26.32
CA ASN A 162 12.33 9.41 -25.46
C ASN A 162 13.15 9.92 -24.27
N MET A 163 14.01 9.09 -23.68
CA MET A 163 14.97 9.51 -22.65
C MET A 163 16.00 10.51 -23.19
N GLU A 164 16.46 10.37 -24.42
CA GLU A 164 17.43 11.27 -25.06
C GLU A 164 16.78 12.61 -25.43
N LEU A 165 15.51 12.59 -25.85
CA LEU A 165 14.70 13.81 -26.03
C LEU A 165 14.42 14.51 -24.69
N ASP A 166 14.08 13.76 -23.64
CA ASP A 166 13.90 14.29 -22.29
C ASP A 166 15.24 14.76 -21.66
N ALA A 167 16.37 14.17 -22.06
CA ALA A 167 17.71 14.51 -21.58
C ALA A 167 18.40 15.60 -22.41
N ASN A 168 17.79 16.07 -23.51
CA ASN A 168 18.23 17.24 -24.26
C ASN A 168 17.87 18.54 -23.51
N ILE A 169 18.41 18.66 -22.29
CA ILE A 169 18.31 19.83 -21.42
C ILE A 169 18.91 21.09 -22.09
N ALA A 170 19.71 20.91 -23.14
CA ALA A 170 20.30 21.99 -23.93
C ALA A 170 19.34 22.62 -24.97
N ASP A 171 18.18 22.00 -25.23
CA ASP A 171 17.12 22.51 -26.13
C ASP A 171 15.91 23.02 -25.34
N VAL A 172 16.05 23.14 -24.01
CA VAL A 172 15.09 23.87 -23.18
C VAL A 172 15.37 25.35 -23.45
N ASP A 173 14.61 25.91 -24.36
CA ASP A 173 14.59 27.35 -24.62
C ASP A 173 14.19 28.07 -23.33
N THR A 174 15.19 28.65 -22.65
CA THR A 174 15.01 29.44 -21.44
C THR A 174 14.78 30.92 -21.76
N ASP A 175 14.54 31.28 -23.02
CA ASP A 175 14.29 32.67 -23.43
C ASP A 175 12.80 33.01 -23.20
N ASP A 176 12.52 33.43 -21.97
CA ASP A 176 11.23 33.89 -21.45
C ASP A 176 10.68 35.15 -22.17
N ASP A 177 11.48 35.79 -23.03
CA ASP A 177 11.14 37.02 -23.73
C ASP A 177 10.39 36.79 -25.07
N VAL A 178 10.36 35.57 -25.62
CA VAL A 178 9.73 35.31 -26.94
C VAL A 178 8.21 35.19 -26.84
N ASN A 179 7.68 34.69 -25.71
CA ASN A 179 6.25 34.44 -25.49
C ASN A 179 5.72 35.00 -24.15
N GLU A 180 6.17 36.20 -23.75
CA GLU A 180 5.83 36.86 -22.48
C GLU A 180 4.32 36.85 -22.16
N ALA A 181 3.45 37.00 -23.17
CA ALA A 181 2.01 37.00 -23.00
C ALA A 181 1.47 35.63 -22.52
N GLU A 182 1.94 34.52 -23.10
CA GLU A 182 1.50 33.18 -22.73
C GLU A 182 2.07 32.77 -21.37
N GLU A 183 3.31 33.16 -21.06
CA GLU A 183 3.93 32.91 -19.76
C GLU A 183 3.27 33.70 -18.64
N TYR A 184 2.89 34.96 -18.90
CA TYR A 184 2.12 35.76 -17.97
C TYR A 184 0.73 35.18 -17.72
N GLU A 185 0.07 34.66 -18.77
CA GLU A 185 -1.19 33.93 -18.63
C GLU A 185 -1.02 32.62 -17.84
N ALA A 186 0.06 31.87 -18.07
CA ALA A 186 0.38 30.66 -17.32
C ALA A 186 0.71 30.96 -15.85
N TRP A 187 1.45 32.04 -15.58
CA TRP A 187 1.67 32.55 -14.22
C TRP A 187 0.36 32.95 -13.56
N LYS A 188 -0.49 33.72 -14.26
CA LYS A 188 -1.82 34.12 -13.79
C LYS A 188 -2.71 32.91 -13.55
N ALA A 189 -2.66 31.88 -14.40
CA ALA A 189 -3.41 30.64 -14.21
C ALA A 189 -2.93 29.87 -12.97
N ARG A 190 -1.61 29.79 -12.74
CA ARG A 190 -1.05 29.21 -11.51
C ARG A 190 -1.46 30.00 -10.28
N GLU A 191 -1.45 31.32 -10.34
CA GLU A 191 -1.85 32.19 -9.23
C GLU A 191 -3.36 32.10 -8.96
N ILE A 192 -4.19 32.13 -10.00
CA ILE A 192 -5.63 31.87 -9.90
C ILE A 192 -5.88 30.48 -9.33
N ALA A 193 -5.11 29.45 -9.73
CA ALA A 193 -5.23 28.11 -9.17
C ALA A 193 -4.88 28.06 -7.68
N ARG A 194 -3.89 28.84 -7.21
CA ARG A 194 -3.58 28.97 -5.77
C ARG A 194 -4.73 29.62 -5.01
N ILE A 195 -5.20 30.78 -5.48
CA ILE A 195 -6.34 31.50 -4.88
C ILE A 195 -7.60 30.61 -4.89
N LYS A 196 -7.83 29.89 -5.98
CA LYS A 196 -8.94 28.96 -6.12
C LYS A 196 -8.82 27.81 -5.12
N ARG A 197 -7.64 27.22 -4.94
CA ARG A 197 -7.41 26.16 -3.94
C ARG A 197 -7.81 26.65 -2.53
N ASP A 198 -7.25 27.78 -2.10
CA ASP A 198 -7.51 28.38 -0.77
C ASP A 198 -8.98 28.77 -0.55
N ARG A 199 -9.71 29.07 -1.64
CA ARG A 199 -11.14 29.35 -1.61
C ARG A 199 -11.96 28.06 -1.56
N GLU A 200 -11.62 27.09 -2.41
CA GLU A 200 -12.26 25.78 -2.45
C GLU A 200 -12.12 25.05 -1.12
N ASP A 201 -11.02 25.18 -0.39
CA ASP A 201 -10.88 24.57 0.93
C ASP A 201 -11.82 25.18 1.96
N ARG A 202 -11.94 26.51 1.96
CA ARG A 202 -12.87 27.22 2.86
C ARG A 202 -14.31 26.83 2.53
N ASP A 203 -14.63 26.80 1.24
CA ASP A 203 -15.95 26.43 0.76
C ASP A 203 -16.23 24.93 1.02
N ALA A 204 -15.23 24.04 0.94
CA ALA A 204 -15.35 22.62 1.26
C ALA A 204 -15.63 22.40 2.75
N MET A 205 -14.88 23.06 3.63
CA MET A 205 -15.11 23.00 5.08
C MET A 205 -16.50 23.55 5.47
N LEU A 206 -16.98 24.58 4.77
CA LEU A 206 -18.35 25.09 4.96
C LEU A 206 -19.38 24.10 4.44
N LYS A 207 -19.19 23.55 3.25
CA LYS A 207 -20.08 22.55 2.64
C LYS A 207 -20.19 21.28 3.48
N GLU A 208 -19.09 20.81 4.06
CA GLU A 208 -19.09 19.68 5.00
C GLU A 208 -19.91 20.00 6.25
N LYS A 209 -19.75 21.19 6.83
CA LYS A 209 -20.55 21.63 7.97
C LYS A 209 -22.03 21.76 7.60
N GLU A 210 -22.35 22.33 6.45
CA GLU A 210 -23.72 22.45 5.93
C GLU A 210 -24.34 21.08 5.68
N GLU A 211 -23.60 20.09 5.15
CA GLU A 211 -24.11 18.73 4.98
C GLU A 211 -24.33 18.04 6.33
N ILE A 212 -23.42 18.24 7.30
CA ILE A 212 -23.60 17.72 8.66
C ILE A 212 -24.84 18.34 9.31
N GLU A 213 -25.03 19.65 9.19
CA GLU A 213 -26.21 20.36 9.71
C GLU A 213 -27.48 19.94 8.98
N ARG A 214 -27.44 19.76 7.66
CA ARG A 214 -28.52 19.22 6.85
C ARG A 214 -28.92 17.82 7.34
N VAL A 215 -27.97 16.91 7.50
CA VAL A 215 -28.22 15.55 8.02
C VAL A 215 -28.74 15.58 9.46
N ARG A 216 -28.28 16.52 10.30
CA ARG A 216 -28.79 16.69 11.67
C ARG A 216 -30.21 17.26 11.73
N ASN A 217 -30.58 18.10 10.77
CA ASN A 217 -31.91 18.73 10.68
C ASN A 217 -32.92 17.84 9.94
N MET A 218 -32.47 16.85 9.16
CA MET A 218 -33.34 15.87 8.49
C MET A 218 -34.04 14.94 9.49
N THR A 219 -35.28 14.59 9.19
CA THR A 219 -36.01 13.58 9.97
C THR A 219 -35.50 12.17 9.67
N GLU A 220 -35.74 11.21 10.57
CA GLU A 220 -35.24 9.83 10.42
C GLU A 220 -35.81 9.10 9.17
N GLU A 221 -37.00 9.50 8.71
CA GLU A 221 -37.61 8.97 7.49
C GLU A 221 -36.91 9.50 6.23
N GLU A 222 -36.66 10.81 6.17
CA GLU A 222 -35.90 11.44 5.09
C GLU A 222 -34.45 10.94 5.06
N ARG A 223 -33.84 10.67 6.23
CA ARG A 223 -32.50 10.07 6.34
C ARG A 223 -32.46 8.67 5.72
N ARG A 224 -33.46 7.84 6.01
CA ARG A 224 -33.56 6.49 5.44
C ARG A 224 -33.73 6.53 3.92
N GLU A 225 -34.53 7.45 3.42
CA GLU A 225 -34.66 7.65 1.97
C GLU A 225 -33.39 8.20 1.33
N TRP A 226 -32.68 9.09 2.02
CA TRP A 226 -31.41 9.63 1.57
C TRP A 226 -30.32 8.55 1.55
N GLU A 227 -30.24 7.68 2.55
CA GLU A 227 -29.33 6.53 2.59
C GLU A 227 -29.69 5.47 1.52
N ARG A 228 -30.97 5.34 1.18
CA ARG A 228 -31.42 4.49 0.07
C ARG A 228 -31.05 5.08 -1.30
N LYS A 229 -31.16 6.40 -1.47
CA LYS A 229 -30.80 7.11 -2.71
C LYS A 229 -29.27 7.25 -2.86
N ASN A 230 -28.54 7.37 -1.74
CA ASN A 230 -27.09 7.43 -1.68
C ASN A 230 -26.56 6.18 -0.95
N PRO A 231 -26.57 5.01 -1.62
CA PRO A 231 -26.02 3.81 -1.02
C PRO A 231 -24.54 4.05 -0.73
N LYS A 232 -24.10 3.71 0.49
CA LYS A 232 -22.69 3.76 0.85
C LYS A 232 -21.91 2.87 -0.14
N PRO A 233 -20.76 3.32 -0.67
CA PRO A 233 -19.94 2.49 -1.53
C PRO A 233 -19.64 1.19 -0.78
N THR A 234 -20.02 0.06 -1.40
CA THR A 234 -19.86 -1.24 -0.76
C THR A 234 -18.38 -1.52 -0.59
N SER A 235 -17.96 -1.91 0.61
CA SER A 235 -16.58 -2.36 0.81
C SER A 235 -16.30 -3.53 -0.13
N GLN A 236 -15.11 -3.55 -0.73
CA GLN A 236 -14.66 -4.67 -1.57
C GLN A 236 -14.85 -6.00 -0.83
N SER A 237 -15.32 -7.02 -1.54
CA SER A 237 -15.58 -8.34 -0.96
C SER A 237 -14.26 -8.90 -0.42
N LYS A 238 -14.20 -9.18 0.88
CA LYS A 238 -13.02 -9.78 1.50
C LYS A 238 -12.87 -11.20 0.95
N GLN A 239 -11.70 -11.52 0.41
CA GLN A 239 -11.35 -12.88 0.01
C GLN A 239 -11.43 -13.83 1.21
N LYS A 240 -11.86 -15.07 0.96
CA LYS A 240 -11.92 -16.10 1.99
C LYS A 240 -10.53 -16.66 2.22
N TRP A 241 -10.00 -16.49 3.42
CA TRP A 241 -8.68 -17.00 3.77
C TRP A 241 -8.68 -18.50 4.03
N ARG A 242 -7.52 -19.12 3.84
CA ARG A 242 -7.32 -20.55 4.14
C ARG A 242 -7.25 -20.81 5.63
N PHE A 243 -7.52 -22.06 6.00
CA PHE A 243 -7.49 -22.49 7.39
C PHE A 243 -6.09 -22.29 7.99
N MET A 244 -6.03 -21.55 9.11
CA MET A 244 -4.80 -21.16 9.80
C MET A 244 -3.78 -20.37 8.96
N GLN A 245 -4.25 -19.64 7.95
CA GLN A 245 -3.43 -18.66 7.25
C GLN A 245 -3.09 -17.48 8.18
N LYS A 246 -1.85 -16.99 8.11
CA LYS A 246 -1.37 -15.85 8.87
C LYS A 246 -1.90 -14.56 8.26
N TYR A 247 -2.52 -13.72 9.10
CA TYR A 247 -2.83 -12.36 8.73
C TYR A 247 -1.57 -11.49 8.71
N TYR A 248 -1.37 -10.77 7.62
CA TYR A 248 -0.49 -9.63 7.57
C TYR A 248 -1.33 -8.36 7.54
N HIS A 249 -1.28 -7.59 8.63
CA HIS A 249 -1.98 -6.30 8.70
C HIS A 249 -1.34 -5.32 7.72
N LYS A 250 -2.15 -4.70 6.85
CA LYS A 250 -1.69 -3.77 5.79
C LYS A 250 -1.14 -2.42 6.32
N GLY A 251 -0.96 -2.28 7.64
CA GLY A 251 -0.67 -1.01 8.32
C GLY A 251 -1.92 -0.15 8.54
N ALA A 252 -1.77 1.05 9.09
CA ALA A 252 -2.84 2.05 9.18
C ALA A 252 -2.52 3.31 8.36
N PHE A 253 -1.26 3.48 7.98
CA PHE A 253 -0.74 4.66 7.29
C PHE A 253 -0.81 4.47 5.78
N PHE A 254 -1.02 5.56 5.03
CA PHE A 254 -0.95 5.62 3.56
C PHE A 254 -1.91 4.71 2.78
N GLN A 255 -2.94 4.15 3.43
CA GLN A 255 -3.94 3.31 2.77
C GLN A 255 -4.99 4.11 2.01
N SER A 256 -5.36 5.26 2.55
CA SER A 256 -6.17 6.28 1.88
C SER A 256 -5.27 7.45 1.50
N ASN A 257 -5.75 8.26 0.57
CA ASN A 257 -5.15 9.57 0.36
C ASN A 257 -5.20 10.30 1.70
N ALA A 258 -4.13 11.04 2.00
CA ALA A 258 -4.13 11.86 3.19
C ALA A 258 -5.23 12.93 3.06
N ASP A 259 -5.93 13.17 4.16
CA ASP A 259 -6.92 14.25 4.27
C ASP A 259 -6.23 15.63 4.38
N ASP A 260 -4.90 15.68 4.25
CA ASP A 260 -4.12 16.91 4.34
C ASP A 260 -4.17 17.69 3.01
N HIS A 261 -4.46 18.99 3.12
CA HIS A 261 -4.56 19.90 1.98
C HIS A 261 -3.28 19.96 1.12
N ALA A 262 -2.12 19.73 1.73
CA ALA A 262 -0.83 19.74 1.04
C ALA A 262 -0.59 18.48 0.17
N GLY A 263 -1.45 17.45 0.27
CA GLY A 263 -1.33 16.22 -0.51
C GLY A 263 0.02 15.54 -0.32
N THR A 264 0.62 15.69 0.87
CA THR A 264 2.04 15.38 1.13
C THR A 264 2.35 13.89 0.88
N ALA A 265 1.33 13.04 1.00
CA ALA A 265 1.40 11.63 0.63
C ALA A 265 0.13 11.19 -0.11
N GLY A 266 0.25 10.95 -1.40
CA GLY A 266 -0.78 10.25 -2.18
C GLY A 266 -0.84 8.77 -1.81
N ALA A 267 -2.03 8.18 -1.79
CA ALA A 267 -2.17 6.73 -1.69
C ALA A 267 -1.55 6.09 -2.92
N HIS A 268 -0.55 5.24 -2.69
CA HIS A 268 0.07 4.52 -3.78
C HIS A 268 -0.78 3.31 -4.17
N SER A 269 -0.86 3.02 -5.46
CA SER A 269 -1.54 1.85 -6.03
C SER A 269 -1.06 0.50 -5.50
N ILE A 270 0.05 0.45 -4.76
CA ILE A 270 0.52 -0.77 -4.11
C ILE A 270 -0.42 -1.22 -2.99
N TYR A 271 -1.08 -0.29 -2.29
CA TYR A 271 -1.94 -0.59 -1.14
C TYR A 271 -3.33 -1.10 -1.52
N THR A 272 -3.71 -0.93 -2.78
CA THR A 272 -4.97 -1.48 -3.34
C THR A 272 -4.82 -2.92 -3.80
N ARG A 273 -3.61 -3.47 -3.83
CA ARG A 273 -3.36 -4.87 -4.17
C ARG A 273 -4.03 -5.80 -3.15
N ASP A 274 -4.25 -7.04 -3.59
CA ASP A 274 -4.67 -8.08 -2.67
C ASP A 274 -3.48 -8.51 -1.81
N PHE A 275 -3.68 -8.53 -0.50
CA PHE A 275 -2.72 -9.03 0.49
C PHE A 275 -3.28 -10.24 1.25
N SER A 276 -4.40 -10.78 0.77
CA SER A 276 -5.08 -11.94 1.34
C SER A 276 -4.48 -13.26 0.86
N ASP A 277 -3.46 -13.22 -0.01
CA ASP A 277 -2.88 -14.41 -0.61
C ASP A 277 -2.03 -15.23 0.39
N PRO A 278 -2.09 -16.57 0.33
CA PRO A 278 -1.31 -17.43 1.19
C PRO A 278 0.20 -17.26 0.93
N THR A 279 0.94 -16.92 1.98
CA THR A 279 2.39 -16.66 1.88
C THR A 279 3.20 -17.77 2.55
N GLY A 280 4.30 -18.19 1.91
CA GLY A 280 5.25 -19.15 2.48
C GLY A 280 4.63 -20.49 2.87
N GLU A 281 4.61 -20.79 4.18
CA GLU A 281 4.08 -22.02 4.78
C GLU A 281 2.56 -22.18 4.60
N ASP A 282 1.83 -21.09 4.35
CA ASP A 282 0.37 -21.10 4.18
C ASP A 282 -0.07 -21.56 2.79
N LYS A 283 0.88 -21.85 1.88
CA LYS A 283 0.59 -22.43 0.56
C LYS A 283 0.10 -23.88 0.65
N MET A 284 0.33 -24.58 1.77
CA MET A 284 -0.18 -25.93 2.00
C MET A 284 -1.55 -25.91 2.68
N ASP A 285 -2.43 -26.84 2.32
CA ASP A 285 -3.73 -27.00 2.99
C ASP A 285 -3.58 -27.67 4.35
N LYS A 286 -3.61 -26.84 5.39
CA LYS A 286 -3.48 -27.29 6.80
C LYS A 286 -4.68 -28.08 7.30
N THR A 287 -5.77 -28.17 6.54
CA THR A 287 -6.96 -28.99 6.85
C THR A 287 -6.68 -30.48 6.71
N ILE A 288 -5.73 -30.86 5.85
CA ILE A 288 -5.34 -32.26 5.61
C ILE A 288 -4.51 -32.80 6.78
N LEU A 289 -3.95 -31.92 7.61
CA LEU A 289 -3.17 -32.31 8.78
C LEU A 289 -4.06 -33.01 9.84
N PRO A 290 -3.51 -33.97 10.61
CA PRO A 290 -4.20 -34.55 11.75
C PRO A 290 -4.65 -33.48 12.74
N LYS A 291 -5.79 -33.69 13.42
CA LYS A 291 -6.40 -32.68 14.31
C LYS A 291 -5.45 -32.12 15.37
N VAL A 292 -4.53 -32.95 15.87
CA VAL A 292 -3.51 -32.56 16.87
C VAL A 292 -2.50 -31.54 16.30
N MET A 293 -2.23 -31.61 15.00
CA MET A 293 -1.34 -30.71 14.26
C MET A 293 -2.06 -29.50 13.64
N GLN A 294 -3.39 -29.46 13.63
CA GLN A 294 -4.22 -28.34 13.17
C GLN A 294 -4.21 -27.17 14.19
N VAL A 295 -3.01 -26.76 14.57
CA VAL A 295 -2.74 -25.84 15.67
C VAL A 295 -1.60 -24.93 15.29
N LYS A 296 -1.72 -23.64 15.60
CA LYS A 296 -0.67 -22.66 15.31
C LYS A 296 0.57 -22.96 16.17
N HIS A 297 1.74 -23.08 15.53
CA HIS A 297 3.02 -23.38 16.18
C HIS A 297 3.05 -24.71 16.95
N PHE A 298 2.68 -25.81 16.27
CA PHE A 298 2.82 -27.16 16.80
C PHE A 298 4.25 -27.43 17.31
N GLY A 299 4.39 -27.98 18.52
CA GLY A 299 5.68 -28.31 19.14
C GLY A 299 6.35 -27.20 19.96
N ARG A 300 5.78 -25.98 20.04
CA ARG A 300 6.29 -24.92 20.92
C ARG A 300 5.66 -24.96 22.32
N SER A 301 6.46 -24.70 23.36
CA SER A 301 5.98 -24.51 24.73
C SER A 301 5.19 -23.19 24.84
N GLY A 302 4.12 -23.18 25.65
CA GLY A 302 3.30 -21.98 25.88
C GLY A 302 2.06 -21.87 24.98
N ARG A 303 1.55 -23.00 24.48
CA ARG A 303 0.33 -23.03 23.66
C ARG A 303 -0.94 -22.74 24.49
N THR A 304 -1.82 -21.90 23.97
CA THR A 304 -3.16 -21.67 24.53
C THR A 304 -4.09 -22.88 24.31
N LYS A 305 -5.03 -23.09 25.23
CA LYS A 305 -6.07 -24.14 25.10
C LYS A 305 -6.97 -23.88 23.89
N TRP A 306 -7.26 -22.60 23.65
CA TRP A 306 -8.09 -22.09 22.56
C TRP A 306 -7.34 -22.13 21.23
N THR A 307 -8.02 -22.59 20.18
CA THR A 307 -7.41 -22.88 18.88
C THR A 307 -7.58 -21.75 17.87
N HIS A 308 -8.80 -21.50 17.42
CA HIS A 308 -9.14 -20.44 16.47
C HIS A 308 -10.59 -20.02 16.69
N LEU A 309 -10.88 -18.74 16.42
CA LEU A 309 -12.15 -18.10 16.77
C LEU A 309 -13.36 -18.92 16.32
N VAL A 310 -13.37 -19.44 15.09
CA VAL A 310 -14.49 -20.22 14.55
C VAL A 310 -14.82 -21.47 15.37
N ASN A 311 -13.82 -22.10 15.99
CA ASN A 311 -14.03 -23.30 16.82
C ASN A 311 -14.55 -22.95 18.22
N GLU A 312 -14.23 -21.76 18.72
CA GLU A 312 -14.61 -21.28 20.05
C GLU A 312 -15.82 -20.35 20.00
N ASP A 313 -16.27 -19.98 18.79
CA ASP A 313 -17.41 -19.10 18.55
C ASP A 313 -18.69 -19.87 18.83
N THR A 314 -19.32 -19.57 19.97
CA THR A 314 -20.59 -20.17 20.40
C THR A 314 -21.80 -19.36 19.93
N THR A 315 -21.62 -18.42 18.99
CA THR A 315 -22.71 -17.59 18.48
C THR A 315 -23.70 -18.45 17.70
N ASP A 316 -24.91 -18.64 18.25
CA ASP A 316 -25.98 -19.36 17.56
C ASP A 316 -26.76 -18.41 16.64
N TRP A 317 -26.54 -18.57 15.34
CA TRP A 317 -27.22 -17.79 14.30
C TRP A 317 -28.70 -18.15 14.17
N ASN A 318 -29.15 -19.27 14.75
CA ASN A 318 -30.55 -19.71 14.74
C ASN A 318 -31.39 -19.09 15.88
N THR A 319 -30.82 -18.14 16.62
CA THR A 319 -31.53 -17.50 17.72
C THR A 319 -32.63 -16.56 17.19
N PRO A 320 -33.87 -16.56 17.73
CA PRO A 320 -34.95 -15.65 17.28
C PRO A 320 -34.63 -14.14 17.30
N TRP A 321 -33.55 -13.74 17.97
CA TRP A 321 -33.08 -12.35 18.07
C TRP A 321 -32.16 -11.93 16.91
N THR A 322 -31.55 -12.87 16.18
CA THR A 322 -30.63 -12.60 15.07
C THR A 322 -31.36 -12.29 13.76
N TYR A 323 -32.55 -12.88 13.57
CA TYR A 323 -33.37 -12.64 12.38
C TYR A 323 -34.09 -11.29 12.46
N ASN A 324 -34.09 -10.56 11.34
CA ASN A 324 -34.85 -9.32 11.17
C ASN A 324 -36.30 -9.63 10.75
N ASP A 325 -36.95 -10.50 11.53
CA ASP A 325 -38.32 -10.95 11.29
C ASP A 325 -39.32 -9.91 11.83
N PRO A 326 -40.46 -9.65 11.15
CA PRO A 326 -41.57 -8.88 11.74
C PRO A 326 -42.00 -9.35 13.15
N LEU A 327 -41.77 -10.61 13.52
CA LEU A 327 -41.94 -11.11 14.90
C LEU A 327 -41.03 -10.41 15.91
N ARG A 328 -39.79 -10.09 15.55
CA ARG A 328 -38.85 -9.34 16.39
C ARG A 328 -39.32 -7.91 16.61
N ALA A 329 -39.88 -7.26 15.59
CA ALA A 329 -40.48 -5.94 15.72
C ALA A 329 -41.68 -5.95 16.67
N LYS A 330 -42.58 -6.95 16.55
CA LYS A 330 -43.72 -7.14 17.46
C LYS A 330 -43.29 -7.43 18.90
N TYR A 331 -42.22 -8.22 19.07
CA TYR A 331 -41.67 -8.53 20.38
C TYR A 331 -41.03 -7.29 21.03
N ASN A 332 -40.21 -6.54 20.28
CA ASN A 332 -39.64 -5.27 20.74
C ASN A 332 -40.72 -4.24 21.13
N GLN A 333 -41.82 -4.18 20.39
CA GLN A 333 -42.97 -3.34 20.74
C GLN A 333 -43.68 -3.78 22.02
N LYS A 334 -43.62 -5.07 22.39
CA LYS A 334 -44.18 -5.61 23.64
C LYS A 334 -43.23 -5.51 24.84
N MET A 335 -41.94 -5.25 24.61
CA MET A 335 -40.97 -5.09 25.69
C MET A 335 -41.25 -3.80 26.48
N ALA A 336 -41.41 -3.94 27.80
CA ALA A 336 -41.61 -2.82 28.70
C ALA A 336 -40.39 -1.86 28.64
N GLY A 337 -40.66 -0.56 28.52
CA GLY A 337 -39.61 0.48 28.46
C GLY A 337 -39.23 0.95 27.04
N MET A 338 -39.63 0.25 25.97
CA MET A 338 -39.40 0.72 24.59
C MET A 338 -40.46 1.71 24.09
N ASN A 339 -41.66 1.70 24.68
CA ASN A 339 -42.76 2.61 24.33
C ASN A 339 -42.84 3.86 25.22
N ALA A 340 -41.95 4.02 26.19
CA ALA A 340 -41.87 5.25 26.95
C ALA A 340 -41.17 6.30 26.07
N PRO A 341 -41.78 7.48 25.81
CA PRO A 341 -41.06 8.56 25.15
C PRO A 341 -39.90 8.96 26.06
N ILE A 342 -38.68 8.54 25.68
CA ILE A 342 -37.46 9.00 26.35
C ILE A 342 -37.28 10.46 25.94
N GLU A 343 -37.90 11.37 26.68
CA GLU A 343 -37.57 12.79 26.57
C GLU A 343 -36.07 12.93 26.84
N LYS A 344 -35.33 13.45 25.86
CA LYS A 344 -33.93 13.81 26.06
C LYS A 344 -33.87 14.70 27.31
N PRO A 345 -33.06 14.37 28.32
CA PRO A 345 -32.99 15.18 29.53
C PRO A 345 -32.63 16.60 29.11
N LYS A 346 -33.48 17.58 29.45
CA LYS A 346 -33.19 18.99 29.21
C LYS A 346 -31.93 19.30 30.02
N GLY A 347 -30.80 19.43 29.33
CA GLY A 347 -29.50 19.71 29.94
C GLY A 347 -29.64 20.84 30.96
N SER A 348 -29.15 20.63 32.18
CA SER A 348 -29.29 21.60 33.25
C SER A 348 -28.66 22.94 32.83
N LYS A 349 -29.43 24.02 32.88
CA LYS A 349 -29.01 25.42 32.60
C LYS A 349 -27.88 25.96 33.50
N LYS A 350 -27.18 25.13 34.29
CA LYS A 350 -26.26 25.56 35.35
C LYS A 350 -24.78 25.67 34.95
N MET A 351 -24.42 25.50 33.68
CA MET A 351 -23.01 25.63 33.24
C MET A 351 -22.85 26.80 32.26
N LYS A 352 -22.98 28.04 32.75
CA LYS A 352 -22.52 29.23 32.00
C LYS A 352 -22.26 30.45 32.90
N ASP A 353 -21.47 30.28 33.96
CA ASP A 353 -20.95 31.39 34.79
C ASP A 353 -19.43 31.26 35.03
N TRP A 354 -18.63 31.03 33.98
CA TRP A 354 -17.16 30.98 34.10
C TRP A 354 -16.40 32.02 33.25
N GLU A 355 -17.09 32.92 32.55
CA GLU A 355 -16.46 33.99 31.76
C GLU A 355 -16.80 35.41 32.27
N THR A 356 -16.74 35.60 33.58
CA THR A 356 -16.70 36.94 34.17
C THR A 356 -15.75 36.96 35.36
N LYS A 357 -14.46 37.16 35.09
CA LYS A 357 -13.60 37.94 35.97
C LYS A 357 -12.47 38.60 35.22
#